data_AF-A0AA43KS32-F1
#
_entry.id   AF-A0AA43KS32-F1
#
_cell.length_a   1.000
_cell.length_b   1.000
_cell.length_c   1.000
_cell.angle_alpha   90.00
_cell.angle_beta   90.00
_cell.angle_gamma   90.00
#
_symmetry.space_group_name_H-M   'P 1'
#
loop_
_entity.id
_entity.type
_entity.pdbx_description
1 polymer ?
#
loop_
_entity_poly.entity_id
_entity_poly.type
_entity_poly.pdbx_seq_one_letter_code
_entity_poly.pdbx_strand_id
1 'polypeptide(L)'
;MSTSSKSRRDQRRRQEQQAANKAAATASPVEPHAELRDTQRTLLAGIVRRDGEWVLGMDGRIAGQSESAAQVLALIMQAGELHERQGTPVRLIYSDALRDAAQAEANEKGQTFEEFKAALAAQLAAKKSN
;
A
#
# COMPACT_ATOMS: atom_id res chain seq x y z
N MET A 1 -26.97 20.77 -2.71
CA MET A 1 -25.50 20.73 -2.79
C MET A 1 -25.10 19.26 -2.99
N SER A 2 -24.52 18.89 -4.14
CA SER A 2 -24.50 17.47 -4.58
C SER A 2 -23.11 16.83 -4.47
N THR A 3 -23.02 15.77 -3.66
CA THR A 3 -21.83 14.93 -3.35
C THR A 3 -21.28 14.14 -4.55
N SER A 4 -22.07 13.98 -5.61
CA SER A 4 -21.70 13.21 -6.83
C SER A 4 -20.52 13.82 -7.60
N SER A 5 -20.30 15.13 -7.53
CA SER A 5 -19.31 15.84 -8.35
C SER A 5 -17.87 15.79 -7.82
N LYS A 6 -17.67 15.44 -6.54
CA LYS A 6 -16.32 15.17 -5.97
C LYS A 6 -15.88 13.74 -6.26
N SER A 7 -16.79 12.77 -6.14
CA SER A 7 -16.48 11.35 -6.36
C SER A 7 -16.05 11.03 -7.80
N ARG A 8 -16.69 11.66 -8.80
CA ARG A 8 -16.29 11.49 -10.21
C ARG A 8 -14.91 12.08 -10.54
N ARG A 9 -14.48 13.13 -9.84
CA ARG A 9 -13.15 13.74 -10.02
C ARG A 9 -12.04 12.86 -9.43
N ASP A 10 -12.29 12.27 -8.26
CA ASP A 10 -11.39 11.31 -7.62
C ASP A 10 -11.28 10.00 -8.43
N GLN A 11 -12.39 9.51 -8.97
CA GLN A 11 -12.41 8.36 -9.87
C GLN A 11 -11.67 8.62 -11.19
N ARG A 12 -11.80 9.83 -11.77
CA ARG A 12 -11.10 10.16 -13.02
C ARG A 12 -9.59 10.26 -12.81
N ARG A 13 -9.13 10.87 -11.69
CA ARG A 13 -7.71 10.84 -11.28
C ARG A 13 -7.19 9.42 -11.07
N ARG A 14 -7.97 8.56 -10.38
CA ARG A 14 -7.61 7.15 -10.18
C ARG A 14 -7.54 6.36 -11.50
N GLN A 15 -8.43 6.64 -12.44
CA GLN A 15 -8.44 5.98 -13.75
C GLN A 15 -7.33 6.48 -14.68
N GLU A 16 -7.00 7.78 -14.64
CA GLU A 16 -5.87 8.35 -15.38
C GLU A 16 -4.52 7.84 -14.82
N GLN A 17 -4.41 7.66 -13.51
CA GLN A 17 -3.28 6.99 -12.86
C GLN A 17 -3.18 5.50 -13.22
N GLN A 18 -4.31 4.79 -13.36
CA GLN A 18 -4.35 3.41 -13.85
C GLN A 18 -3.89 3.27 -15.31
N ALA A 19 -4.18 4.25 -16.16
CA ALA A 19 -3.77 4.24 -17.56
C ALA A 19 -2.26 4.54 -17.72
N ALA A 20 -1.71 5.45 -16.92
CA ALA A 20 -0.27 5.75 -16.94
C ALA A 20 0.59 4.58 -16.40
N ASN A 21 0.11 3.84 -15.39
CA ASN A 21 0.85 2.71 -14.80
C ASN A 21 0.98 1.50 -15.73
N LYS A 22 0.11 1.34 -16.74
CA LYS A 22 0.24 0.28 -17.75
C LYS A 22 1.42 0.50 -18.70
N ALA A 23 1.85 1.74 -18.91
CA ALA A 23 2.97 2.07 -19.80
C ALA A 23 4.35 1.91 -19.11
N ALA A 24 4.37 1.73 -17.78
CA ALA A 24 5.58 1.84 -16.98
C ALA A 24 6.17 0.47 -16.57
N ALA A 25 5.67 -0.65 -17.10
CA ALA A 25 6.26 -1.98 -16.91
C ALA A 25 7.66 -2.15 -17.53
N THR A 26 8.19 -1.09 -18.14
CA THR A 26 9.50 -1.01 -18.77
C THR A 26 10.31 0.13 -18.15
N ALA A 27 11.53 -0.19 -17.68
CA ALA A 27 12.60 0.72 -17.26
C ALA A 27 12.49 1.36 -15.86
N SER A 28 13.03 0.64 -14.87
CA SER A 28 14.00 1.11 -13.83
C SER A 28 14.27 -0.04 -12.85
N PRO A 29 15.44 -0.11 -12.19
CA PRO A 29 15.74 -1.16 -11.22
C PRO A 29 14.75 -1.05 -10.05
N VAL A 30 13.86 -2.03 -9.98
CA VAL A 30 12.83 -2.12 -8.95
C VAL A 30 13.49 -2.68 -7.70
N GLU A 31 13.62 -1.89 -6.64
CA GLU A 31 14.11 -2.38 -5.34
C GLU A 31 12.92 -2.99 -4.57
N PRO A 32 12.88 -4.32 -4.36
CA PRO A 32 11.82 -4.96 -3.59
C PRO A 32 12.05 -4.68 -2.11
N HIS A 33 11.06 -4.06 -1.47
CA HIS A 33 11.13 -3.66 -0.08
C HIS A 33 10.17 -4.42 0.84
N ALA A 34 9.10 -4.99 0.31
CA ALA A 34 8.29 -5.96 1.05
C ALA A 34 7.66 -6.98 0.12
N GLU A 35 7.42 -8.19 0.62
CA GLU A 35 6.73 -9.27 -0.06
C GLU A 35 5.81 -10.00 0.92
N LEU A 36 4.55 -10.16 0.54
CA LEU A 36 3.56 -10.98 1.20
C LEU A 36 3.37 -12.25 0.37
N ARG A 37 3.71 -13.39 0.94
CA ARG A 37 3.61 -14.70 0.27
C ARG A 37 2.72 -15.65 1.03
N ASP A 38 2.02 -16.52 0.32
CA ASP A 38 1.29 -17.64 0.94
C ASP A 38 2.22 -18.83 1.26
N THR A 39 1.67 -19.92 1.79
CA THR A 39 2.40 -21.17 2.04
C THR A 39 2.88 -21.88 0.78
N GLN A 40 2.25 -21.63 -0.37
CA GLN A 40 2.69 -22.12 -1.68
C GLN A 40 3.80 -21.26 -2.30
N ARG A 41 4.27 -20.23 -1.58
CA ARG A 41 5.24 -19.22 -2.01
C ARG A 41 4.73 -18.32 -3.14
N THR A 42 3.42 -18.31 -3.38
CA THR A 42 2.75 -17.39 -4.30
C THR A 42 2.84 -15.98 -3.73
N LEU A 43 3.24 -15.01 -4.56
CA LEU A 43 3.30 -13.62 -4.17
C LEU A 43 1.89 -13.01 -4.20
N LEU A 44 1.33 -12.73 -3.02
CA LEU A 44 0.01 -12.11 -2.88
C LEU A 44 0.10 -10.58 -3.01
N ALA A 45 1.13 -10.00 -2.40
CA ALA A 45 1.39 -8.56 -2.48
C ALA A 45 2.88 -8.27 -2.36
N GLY A 46 3.32 -7.12 -2.83
CA GLY A 46 4.69 -6.65 -2.68
C GLY A 46 4.79 -5.14 -2.68
N ILE A 47 5.75 -4.58 -1.95
CA ILE A 47 6.08 -3.17 -1.98
C ILE A 47 7.41 -3.02 -2.69
N VAL A 48 7.44 -2.10 -3.64
CA VAL A 48 8.65 -1.72 -4.37
C VAL A 48 8.82 -0.22 -4.32
N ARG A 49 10.06 0.25 -4.38
CA ARG A 49 10.35 1.69 -4.49
C ARG A 49 10.69 2.02 -5.93
N ARG A 50 10.02 3.04 -6.47
CA ARG A 50 10.21 3.48 -7.85
C ARG A 50 10.19 5.00 -7.92
N ASP A 51 11.23 5.60 -8.49
CA ASP A 51 11.34 7.06 -8.67
C ASP A 51 11.13 7.84 -7.35
N GLY A 52 11.48 7.24 -6.22
CA GLY A 52 11.29 7.80 -4.88
C GLY A 52 9.94 7.51 -4.23
N GLU A 53 8.94 7.04 -4.98
CA GLU A 53 7.61 6.65 -4.49
C GLU A 53 7.57 5.19 -4.05
N TRP A 54 6.68 4.89 -3.09
CA TRP A 54 6.37 3.54 -2.67
C TRP A 54 5.18 2.98 -3.45
N VAL A 55 5.39 1.84 -4.10
CA VAL A 55 4.38 1.20 -4.94
C VAL A 55 4.00 -0.14 -4.31
N LEU A 56 2.71 -0.29 -4.00
CA LEU A 56 2.11 -1.54 -3.56
C LEU A 56 1.56 -2.29 -4.77
N GLY A 57 2.15 -3.44 -5.08
CA GLY A 57 1.60 -4.46 -5.96
C GLY A 57 0.78 -5.49 -5.19
N MET A 58 -0.34 -5.93 -5.75
CA MET A 58 -1.11 -7.10 -5.32
C MET A 58 -1.37 -8.00 -6.53
N ASP A 59 -1.12 -9.30 -6.40
CA ASP A 59 -1.42 -10.32 -7.42
C ASP A 59 -0.83 -9.97 -8.81
N GLY A 60 0.43 -9.52 -8.83
CA GLY A 60 1.12 -9.10 -10.07
C GLY A 60 0.62 -7.80 -10.70
N ARG A 61 -0.26 -7.05 -10.01
CA ARG A 61 -0.80 -5.77 -10.48
C ARG A 61 -0.50 -4.66 -9.47
N ILE A 62 -0.36 -3.43 -9.93
CA ILE A 62 -0.21 -2.28 -9.03
C ILE A 62 -1.57 -1.98 -8.39
N ALA A 63 -1.64 -2.14 -7.08
CA ALA A 63 -2.82 -1.85 -6.27
C ALA A 63 -2.90 -0.38 -5.86
N GLY A 64 -1.75 0.24 -5.64
CA GLY A 64 -1.64 1.66 -5.31
C GLY A 64 -0.21 2.14 -5.22
N GLN A 65 -0.02 3.45 -5.29
CA GLN A 65 1.25 4.12 -5.01
C GLN A 65 1.02 5.17 -3.93
N SER A 66 2.02 5.41 -3.10
CA SER A 66 2.03 6.46 -2.09
C SER A 66 3.45 6.96 -1.87
N GLU A 67 3.58 8.23 -1.53
CA GLU A 67 4.84 8.82 -1.08
C GLU A 67 5.16 8.40 0.36
N SER A 68 4.16 7.92 1.12
CA SER A 68 4.31 7.54 2.52
C SER A 68 4.67 6.06 2.68
N ALA A 69 5.86 5.80 3.23
CA ALA A 69 6.35 4.47 3.61
C ALA A 69 5.44 3.84 4.67
N ALA A 70 5.05 4.62 5.68
CA ALA A 70 4.21 4.15 6.76
C ALA A 70 2.84 3.69 6.25
N GLN A 71 2.28 4.40 5.26
CA GLN A 71 1.01 4.04 4.65
C GLN A 71 1.07 2.72 3.88
N VAL A 72 2.07 2.53 3.01
CA VAL A 72 2.16 1.27 2.24
C VAL A 72 2.46 0.08 3.14
N LEU A 73 3.29 0.25 4.18
CA LEU A 73 3.60 -0.79 5.15
C LEU A 73 2.36 -1.19 5.95
N ALA A 74 1.59 -0.22 6.43
CA ALA A 74 0.33 -0.49 7.13
C ALA A 74 -0.67 -1.23 6.22
N LEU A 75 -0.75 -0.88 4.93
CA LEU A 75 -1.62 -1.55 3.96
C LEU A 75 -1.22 -3.01 3.73
N ILE A 76 0.07 -3.31 3.54
CA ILE A 76 0.50 -4.70 3.29
C ILE A 76 0.35 -5.56 4.56
N MET A 77 0.55 -4.99 5.75
CA MET A 77 0.26 -5.67 7.01
C MET A 77 -1.23 -5.98 7.15
N GLN A 78 -2.10 -5.02 6.84
CA GLN A 78 -3.55 -5.22 6.87
C GLN A 78 -4.01 -6.26 5.83
N ALA A 79 -3.40 -6.26 4.63
CA ALA A 79 -3.64 -7.29 3.63
C ALA A 79 -3.23 -8.67 4.16
N GLY A 80 -2.08 -8.77 4.83
CA GLY A 80 -1.63 -10.00 5.47
C GLY A 80 -2.63 -10.52 6.50
N GLU A 81 -3.01 -9.68 7.45
CA GLU A 81 -4.02 -10.01 8.48
C GLU A 81 -5.36 -10.43 7.86
N LEU A 82 -5.78 -9.79 6.76
CA LEU A 82 -7.01 -10.15 6.06
C LEU A 82 -6.92 -11.55 5.44
N HIS A 83 -5.77 -11.92 4.86
CA HIS A 83 -5.56 -13.27 4.34
C HIS A 83 -5.53 -14.31 5.46
N GLU A 84 -4.87 -14.03 6.59
CA GLU A 84 -4.87 -14.94 7.75
C GLU A 84 -6.29 -15.15 8.28
N ARG A 85 -7.10 -14.10 8.37
CA ARG A 85 -8.52 -14.19 8.77
C ARG A 85 -9.37 -15.00 7.79
N GLN A 86 -9.00 -15.04 6.52
CA GLN A 86 -9.64 -15.89 5.51
C GLN A 86 -9.13 -17.35 5.55
N GLY A 87 -8.26 -17.69 6.50
CA GLY A 87 -7.67 -19.03 6.62
C GLY A 87 -6.51 -19.28 5.66
N THR A 88 -5.98 -18.22 5.02
CA THR A 88 -4.77 -18.31 4.20
C THR A 88 -3.58 -17.87 5.03
N PRO A 89 -2.75 -18.79 5.56
CA PRO A 89 -1.52 -18.41 6.24
C PRO A 89 -0.59 -17.68 5.28
N VAL A 90 -0.13 -16.50 5.70
CA VAL A 90 0.74 -15.65 4.89
C VAL A 90 1.99 -15.26 5.65
N ARG A 91 3.06 -15.06 4.91
CA ARG A 91 4.35 -14.60 5.40
C ARG A 91 4.65 -13.25 4.79
N LEU A 92 4.68 -12.24 5.64
CA LEU A 92 5.14 -10.91 5.27
C LEU A 92 6.64 -10.79 5.57
N ILE A 93 7.43 -10.47 4.55
CA ILE A 93 8.83 -10.10 4.67
C ILE A 93 8.95 -8.64 4.25
N TYR A 94 9.68 -7.83 5.00
CA TYR A 94 9.95 -6.45 4.63
C TYR A 94 11.38 -6.07 5.01
N SER A 95 11.93 -5.12 4.26
CA SER A 95 13.27 -4.58 4.41
C SER A 95 13.35 -3.58 5.57
N ASP A 96 14.50 -3.50 6.21
CA ASP A 96 14.74 -2.52 7.28
C ASP A 96 14.60 -1.09 6.77
N ALA A 97 15.00 -0.81 5.52
CA ALA A 97 14.82 0.51 4.90
C ALA A 97 13.35 0.97 4.86
N LEU A 98 12.41 0.06 4.57
CA LEU A 98 10.97 0.38 4.60
C LEU A 98 10.48 0.57 6.04
N ARG A 99 10.96 -0.25 6.98
CA ARG A 99 10.63 -0.11 8.41
C ARG A 99 11.11 1.24 8.95
N ASP A 100 12.36 1.60 8.68
CA ASP A 100 12.98 2.83 9.16
C ASP A 100 12.29 4.06 8.56
N ALA A 101 11.97 4.04 7.26
CA ALA A 101 11.20 5.11 6.63
C ALA A 101 9.79 5.24 7.23
N ALA A 102 9.10 4.12 7.46
CA ALA A 102 7.79 4.12 8.10
C ALA A 102 7.84 4.64 9.54
N GLN A 103 8.87 4.25 10.30
CA GLN A 103 9.06 4.70 11.67
C GLN A 103 9.46 6.18 11.73
N ALA A 104 10.30 6.65 10.81
CA ALA A 104 10.66 8.05 10.68
C ALA A 104 9.42 8.91 10.42
N GLU A 105 8.56 8.52 9.47
CA GLU A 105 7.30 9.24 9.19
C GLU A 105 6.33 9.24 10.38
N ALA A 106 6.23 8.13 11.12
CA ALA A 106 5.41 8.07 12.33
C ALA A 106 5.96 9.03 13.40
N ASN A 107 7.28 9.00 13.61
CA ASN A 107 7.97 9.88 14.55
C ASN A 107 7.82 11.36 14.17
N GLU A 108 7.88 11.70 12.88
CA GLU A 108 7.63 13.06 12.38
C GLU A 108 6.21 13.56 12.71
N LYS A 109 5.24 12.64 12.76
CA LYS A 109 3.86 12.92 13.18
C LYS A 109 3.69 12.90 14.71
N GLY A 110 4.76 12.67 15.47
CA GLY A 110 4.75 12.55 16.91
C GLY A 110 3.96 11.33 17.42
N GLN A 111 3.82 10.30 16.59
CA GLN A 111 3.05 9.09 16.88
C GLN A 111 3.91 7.85 16.68
N THR A 112 3.55 6.76 17.34
CA THR A 112 4.14 5.46 17.06
C THR A 112 3.61 4.89 15.74
N PHE A 113 4.34 3.97 15.12
CA PHE A 113 3.88 3.31 13.90
C PHE A 113 2.54 2.57 14.11
N GLU A 114 2.30 2.02 15.31
CA GLU A 114 1.01 1.39 15.64
C GLU A 114 -0.14 2.39 15.69
N GLU A 115 0.05 3.56 16.29
CA GLU A 115 -0.94 4.65 16.30
C GLU A 115 -1.22 5.14 14.87
N PHE A 116 -0.16 5.31 14.07
CA PHE A 116 -0.30 5.65 12.66
C PHE A 116 -1.11 4.59 11.91
N LYS A 117 -0.79 3.30 12.09
CA LYS A 117 -1.50 2.18 11.47
C LYS A 117 -2.98 2.19 11.88
N ALA A 118 -3.28 2.41 13.15
CA ALA A 118 -4.65 2.48 13.66
C ALA A 118 -5.42 3.67 13.05
N ALA A 119 -4.80 4.86 13.02
CA ALA A 119 -5.38 6.05 12.40
C ALA A 119 -5.61 5.86 10.90
N LEU A 120 -4.67 5.23 10.19
CA LEU A 120 -4.79 4.91 8.77
C LEU A 120 -5.93 3.91 8.52
N ALA A 121 -6.02 2.85 9.32
CA ALA A 121 -7.08 1.86 9.24
C ALA A 121 -8.46 2.50 9.48
N ALA A 122 -8.57 3.41 10.46
CA ALA A 122 -9.79 4.17 10.71
C ALA A 122 -10.17 5.07 9.53
N GLN A 123 -9.20 5.77 8.93
CA GLN A 123 -9.42 6.59 7.73
C GLN A 123 -9.86 5.76 6.53
N LEU A 124 -9.25 4.60 6.30
CA LEU A 124 -9.61 3.68 5.22
C LEU A 124 -11.02 3.10 5.41
N ALA A 125 -11.37 2.73 6.65
CA ALA A 125 -12.70 2.25 7.00
C ALA A 125 -13.77 3.34 6.75
N ALA A 126 -13.49 4.59 7.17
CA ALA A 126 -14.36 5.73 6.93
C ALA A 126 -14.51 6.05 5.43
N LYS A 127 -13.43 5.90 4.63
CA LYS A 127 -13.46 6.10 3.18
C LYS A 127 -14.18 4.99 2.41
N LYS A 128 -14.32 3.79 2.99
CA LYS A 128 -15.02 2.64 2.40
C LYS A 128 -16.52 2.65 2.66
N SER A 129 -16.96 3.38 3.69
CA SER A 129 -18.37 3.46 4.13
C SER A 129 -19.12 4.67 3.53
N ASN A 130 -18.50 5.41 2.61
CA ASN A 130 -19.05 6.60 1.97
C ASN A 130 -18.86 6.55 0.44
#